data_AF-A0A5B9HY39-F1
#
_entry.id   AF-A0A5B9HY39-F1
#
_cell.length_a   1.000
_cell.length_b   1.000
_cell.length_c   1.000
_cell.angle_alpha   90.00
_cell.angle_beta   90.00
_cell.angle_gamma   90.00
#
_symmetry.space_group_name_H-M   'P 1'
#
loop_
_entity.id
_entity.type
_entity.pdbx_description
1 polymer ?
#
loop_
_entity_poly.entity_id
_entity_poly.type
_entity_poly.pdbx_seq_one_letter_code
_entity_poly.pdbx_strand_id
1 'polypeptide(L)'
;MHSGVLINYLYTYFFTIIFCIMFQIGFYFKTKKNISIQHFLWVYVFLFYLSLVYKVTQIGTIWDIGRYETLIRANQINLIPFASEGMTTYVLNILLFMPLGFLLPTIWPQFRRMKSTAYAGFGFSLAIELGQLLDNRITDIDDLFMNTLGAIIGYLLYRVLFKMLYRRDEKKFDNNISLVIKYEAIFYLVCSFVGMMLIYYPVLFRRPLILQ
;
A
#
# COMPACT_ATOMS: atom_id res chain seq x y z
N MET A 1 2.40 13.35 25.15
CA MET A 1 1.61 12.33 24.42
C MET A 1 1.68 12.53 22.90
N HIS A 2 1.42 13.75 22.38
CA HIS A 2 1.46 14.04 20.94
C HIS A 2 2.83 13.85 20.26
N SER A 3 3.92 14.19 20.94
CA SER A 3 5.29 14.03 20.41
C SER A 3 5.66 12.56 20.16
N GLY A 4 5.25 11.63 21.04
CA GLY A 4 5.50 10.19 20.85
C GLY A 4 4.72 9.59 19.69
N VAL A 5 3.49 10.05 19.47
CA VAL A 5 2.67 9.63 18.33
C VAL A 5 3.33 10.07 17.02
N LEU A 6 3.71 11.34 16.92
CA LEU A 6 4.39 11.89 15.74
C LEU A 6 5.69 11.14 15.42
N ILE A 7 6.52 10.88 16.44
CA ILE A 7 7.77 10.11 16.27
C ILE A 7 7.49 8.72 15.70
N ASN A 8 6.42 8.06 16.11
CA ASN A 8 6.05 6.74 15.59
C ASN A 8 5.66 6.80 14.10
N TYR A 9 4.86 7.79 13.68
CA TYR A 9 4.52 7.98 12.27
C TYR A 9 5.76 8.27 11.41
N LEU A 10 6.65 9.13 11.90
CA LEU A 10 7.92 9.43 11.22
C LEU A 10 8.81 8.20 11.11
N TYR A 11 8.86 7.38 12.16
CA TYR A 11 9.60 6.11 12.18
C TYR A 11 9.05 5.14 11.12
N THR A 12 7.74 4.90 11.06
CA THR A 12 7.13 4.04 10.03
C THR A 12 7.39 4.58 8.62
N TYR A 13 7.28 5.89 8.43
CA TYR A 13 7.57 6.51 7.14
C TYR A 13 9.03 6.33 6.73
N PHE A 14 9.98 6.53 7.64
CA PHE A 14 11.42 6.36 7.38
C PHE A 14 11.75 4.95 6.86
N PHE A 15 11.23 3.89 7.48
CA PHE A 15 11.47 2.52 7.02
C PHE A 15 10.74 2.17 5.73
N THR A 16 9.60 2.83 5.46
CA THR A 16 8.88 2.70 4.19
C THR A 16 9.69 3.28 3.03
N ILE A 17 10.39 4.40 3.24
CA ILE A 17 11.11 5.11 2.17
C ILE A 17 12.56 4.65 1.97
N ILE A 18 13.22 4.03 2.96
CA ILE A 18 14.66 3.75 2.88
C ILE A 18 15.05 2.90 1.67
N PHE A 19 14.32 1.82 1.39
CA PHE A 19 14.53 0.98 0.21
C PHE A 19 14.13 1.67 -1.10
N CYS A 20 13.12 2.53 -1.02
CA CYS A 20 12.63 3.29 -2.16
C CYS A 20 13.63 4.37 -2.60
N ILE A 21 14.33 5.00 -1.66
CA ILE A 21 15.39 5.99 -1.92
C ILE A 21 16.59 5.32 -2.59
N MET A 22 17.04 4.16 -2.11
CA MET A 22 18.14 3.42 -2.74
C MET A 22 17.85 3.10 -4.21
N PHE A 23 16.61 2.71 -4.52
CA PHE A 23 16.16 2.48 -5.89
C PHE A 23 16.11 3.76 -6.72
N GLN A 24 15.59 4.86 -6.17
CA GLN A 24 15.55 6.15 -6.87
C GLN A 24 16.94 6.68 -7.23
N ILE A 25 17.92 6.50 -6.34
CA ILE A 25 19.32 6.85 -6.61
C ILE A 25 19.84 6.04 -7.82
N GLY A 26 19.66 4.71 -7.80
CA GLY A 26 20.06 3.85 -8.92
C GLY A 26 19.32 4.17 -10.23
N PHE A 27 18.03 4.49 -10.13
CA PHE A 27 17.18 4.89 -11.25
C PHE A 27 17.62 6.21 -11.87
N TYR A 28 17.95 7.20 -11.05
CA TYR A 28 18.47 8.49 -11.50
C TYR A 28 19.76 8.32 -12.32
N PHE A 29 20.71 7.52 -11.82
CA PHE A 29 21.97 7.26 -12.53
C PHE A 29 21.76 6.47 -13.84
N LYS A 30 20.82 5.52 -13.88
CA LYS A 30 20.60 4.66 -15.04
C LYS A 30 19.81 5.33 -16.17
N THR A 31 18.96 6.29 -15.85
CA THR A 31 17.97 6.80 -16.83
C THR A 31 18.47 7.98 -17.66
N LYS A 32 19.57 8.66 -17.27
CA LYS A 32 20.27 9.74 -18.03
C LYS A 32 19.37 10.69 -18.86
N LYS A 33 18.12 10.96 -18.45
CA LYS A 33 17.15 11.82 -19.15
C LYS A 33 16.11 12.46 -18.21
N ASN A 34 15.63 13.63 -18.64
CA ASN A 34 14.62 14.53 -18.07
C ASN A 34 13.35 13.84 -17.54
N ILE A 35 13.38 13.30 -16.32
CA ILE A 35 12.17 13.00 -15.56
C ILE A 35 11.71 14.30 -14.88
N SER A 36 10.44 14.64 -15.04
CA SER A 36 9.86 15.84 -14.41
C SER A 36 9.92 15.72 -12.88
N ILE A 37 10.26 16.81 -12.20
CA ILE A 37 10.19 16.89 -10.74
C ILE A 37 8.79 16.57 -10.19
N GLN A 38 7.75 16.77 -11.00
CA GLN A 38 6.38 16.40 -10.66
C GLN A 38 6.21 14.89 -10.46
N HIS A 39 6.92 14.06 -11.22
CA HIS A 39 6.89 12.59 -11.06
C HIS A 39 7.40 12.20 -9.67
N PHE A 40 8.57 12.72 -9.29
CA PHE A 40 9.14 12.47 -7.96
C PHE A 40 8.23 12.95 -6.84
N LEU A 41 7.64 14.14 -6.96
CA LEU A 41 6.67 14.65 -5.98
C LEU A 41 5.52 13.68 -5.77
N TRP A 42 4.89 13.22 -6.86
CA TRP A 42 3.79 12.26 -6.75
C TRP A 42 4.23 10.90 -6.20
N VAL A 43 5.44 10.43 -6.51
CA VAL A 43 6.00 9.21 -5.92
C VAL A 43 6.15 9.36 -4.41
N TYR A 44 6.65 10.49 -3.89
CA TYR A 44 6.74 10.70 -2.44
C TYR A 44 5.37 10.81 -1.77
N VAL A 45 4.37 11.44 -2.42
CA VAL A 45 2.98 11.42 -1.94
C VAL A 45 2.46 9.98 -1.85
N PHE A 46 2.75 9.14 -2.85
CA PHE A 46 2.40 7.73 -2.85
C PHE A 46 3.09 6.94 -1.73
N LEU A 47 4.39 7.14 -1.51
CA LEU A 47 5.12 6.48 -0.43
C LEU A 47 4.62 6.90 0.96
N PHE A 48 4.27 8.17 1.14
CA PHE A 48 3.64 8.66 2.37
C PHE A 48 2.26 8.04 2.57
N TYR A 49 1.46 7.94 1.51
CA TYR A 49 0.20 7.20 1.56
C TYR A 49 0.40 5.73 1.99
N LEU A 50 1.37 5.01 1.43
CA LEU A 50 1.63 3.62 1.80
C LEU A 50 2.01 3.47 3.28
N SER A 51 2.80 4.40 3.84
CA SER A 51 3.15 4.34 5.26
C SER A 51 1.93 4.53 6.17
N LEU A 52 0.96 5.35 5.77
CA LEU A 52 -0.32 5.49 6.46
C LEU A 52 -1.14 4.20 6.39
N VAL A 53 -1.21 3.56 5.22
CA VAL A 53 -1.90 2.27 5.06
C VAL A 53 -1.32 1.24 6.02
N TYR A 54 0.00 1.06 6.02
CA TYR A 54 0.67 0.11 6.92
C TYR A 54 0.41 0.41 8.39
N LYS A 55 0.33 1.69 8.74
CA LYS A 55 0.03 2.12 10.10
C LYS A 55 -1.40 1.78 10.52
N VAL A 56 -2.36 1.96 9.61
CA VAL A 56 -3.78 1.68 9.84
C VAL A 56 -4.04 0.17 9.87
N THR A 57 -3.52 -0.57 8.89
CA THR A 57 -3.77 -2.02 8.76
C THR A 57 -2.96 -2.86 9.74
N GLN A 58 -1.91 -2.28 10.34
CA GLN A 58 -1.07 -2.92 11.36
C GLN A 58 -0.58 -4.31 10.92
N ILE A 59 0.10 -4.34 9.78
CA ILE A 59 0.67 -5.57 9.22
C ILE A 59 1.65 -6.19 10.23
N GLY A 60 1.57 -7.52 10.37
CA GLY A 60 2.48 -8.27 11.22
C GLY A 60 3.92 -8.22 10.72
N THR A 61 4.86 -8.27 11.66
CA THR A 61 6.29 -8.20 11.37
C THR A 61 6.97 -9.54 11.56
N ILE A 62 8.17 -9.70 11.00
CA ILE A 62 8.99 -10.90 11.25
C ILE A 62 9.33 -11.06 12.74
N TRP A 63 9.27 -9.98 13.51
CA TRP A 63 9.50 -9.98 14.96
C TRP A 63 8.31 -10.50 15.78
N ASP A 64 7.16 -10.66 15.15
CA ASP A 64 5.99 -11.30 15.75
C ASP A 64 6.02 -12.84 15.53
N ILE A 65 6.84 -13.31 14.58
CA ILE A 65 7.10 -14.75 14.35
C ILE A 65 7.80 -15.35 15.57
N GLY A 66 7.15 -16.33 16.19
CA GLY A 66 7.64 -17.00 17.41
C GLY A 66 7.16 -16.38 18.72
N ARG A 67 6.38 -15.28 18.68
CA ARG A 67 5.66 -14.79 19.87
C ARG A 67 4.45 -15.64 20.25
N TYR A 68 3.91 -16.37 19.28
CA TYR A 68 2.71 -17.18 19.42
C TYR A 68 3.04 -18.65 19.13
N GLU A 69 2.35 -19.58 19.81
CA GLU A 69 2.61 -21.02 19.73
C GLU A 69 2.44 -21.61 18.32
N THR A 70 1.64 -20.97 17.47
CA THR A 70 1.31 -21.42 16.12
C THR A 70 1.28 -20.22 15.17
N LEU A 71 1.86 -20.38 13.98
CA LEU A 71 1.98 -19.30 12.98
C LEU A 71 0.68 -19.01 12.24
N ILE A 72 -0.19 -20.00 12.09
CA ILE A 72 -1.49 -19.87 11.42
C ILE A 72 -2.52 -20.60 12.28
N ARG A 73 -3.54 -19.88 12.73
CA ARG A 73 -4.67 -20.45 13.47
C ARG A 73 -5.93 -20.36 12.63
N ALA A 74 -6.61 -21.49 12.43
CA ALA A 74 -7.79 -21.54 11.58
C ALA A 74 -8.93 -20.62 12.06
N ASN A 75 -8.96 -20.28 13.36
CA ASN A 75 -9.93 -19.34 13.93
C ASN A 75 -9.65 -17.85 13.63
N GLN A 76 -8.53 -17.54 12.98
CA GLN A 76 -8.14 -16.17 12.58
C GLN A 76 -8.40 -15.90 11.11
N ILE A 77 -8.95 -16.87 10.40
CA ILE A 77 -9.23 -16.78 8.97
C ILE A 77 -10.73 -16.72 8.80
N ASN A 78 -11.26 -15.52 8.58
CA ASN A 78 -12.66 -15.34 8.22
C ASN A 78 -12.80 -15.36 6.70
N LEU A 79 -13.27 -16.49 6.16
CA LEU A 79 -13.54 -16.66 4.73
C LEU A 79 -15.03 -16.57 4.42
N ILE A 80 -15.87 -16.29 5.41
CA ILE A 80 -17.31 -16.15 5.20
C ILE A 80 -17.55 -14.72 4.71
N PRO A 81 -17.97 -14.52 3.46
CA PRO A 81 -18.24 -13.19 2.96
C PRO A 81 -19.45 -12.59 3.68
N PHE A 82 -19.35 -11.31 3.97
CA PHE A 82 -20.32 -10.47 4.67
C PHE A 82 -20.58 -10.87 6.13
N ALA A 83 -19.58 -11.49 6.77
CA ALA A 83 -19.65 -11.89 8.18
C ALA A 83 -18.86 -10.96 9.12
N SER A 84 -18.14 -9.96 8.59
CA SER A 84 -17.32 -9.05 9.39
C SER A 84 -18.11 -8.01 10.19
N GLU A 85 -17.42 -7.24 11.04
CA GLU A 85 -17.95 -6.37 12.12
C GLU A 85 -18.77 -5.12 11.69
N GLY A 86 -19.51 -5.19 10.58
CA GLY A 86 -20.55 -4.24 10.20
C GLY A 86 -20.15 -3.17 9.19
N MET A 87 -21.13 -2.42 8.68
CA MET A 87 -20.99 -1.49 7.55
C MET A 87 -19.85 -0.46 7.66
N THR A 88 -19.48 -0.06 8.87
CA THR A 88 -18.41 0.93 9.11
C THR A 88 -17.04 0.42 8.65
N THR A 89 -16.70 -0.85 8.91
CA THR A 89 -15.40 -1.42 8.52
C THR A 89 -15.27 -1.47 7.00
N TYR A 90 -16.35 -1.85 6.31
CA TYR A 90 -16.41 -1.88 4.85
C TYR A 90 -16.15 -0.50 4.23
N VAL A 91 -16.81 0.54 4.73
CA VAL A 91 -16.62 1.91 4.24
C VAL A 91 -15.18 2.37 4.49
N LEU A 92 -14.62 2.08 5.66
CA LEU A 92 -13.24 2.47 5.98
C LEU A 92 -12.22 1.78 5.07
N ASN A 93 -12.40 0.49 4.77
CA ASN A 93 -11.52 -0.26 3.86
C ASN A 93 -11.61 0.27 2.41
N ILE A 94 -12.82 0.58 1.94
CA ILE A 94 -13.02 1.26 0.65
C ILE A 94 -12.28 2.61 0.63
N LEU A 95 -12.46 3.44 1.65
CA LEU A 95 -11.83 4.76 1.76
C LEU A 95 -10.31 4.65 1.85
N LEU A 96 -9.79 3.63 2.53
CA LEU A 96 -8.37 3.38 2.68
C LEU A 96 -7.68 3.09 1.34
N PHE A 97 -8.31 2.31 0.45
CA PHE A 97 -7.74 1.92 -0.84
C PHE A 97 -8.10 2.85 -2.00
N MET A 98 -9.05 3.76 -1.82
CA MET A 98 -9.41 4.74 -2.83
C MET A 98 -8.22 5.61 -3.30
N PRO A 99 -7.33 6.11 -2.42
CA PRO A 99 -6.12 6.81 -2.86
C PRO A 99 -5.18 5.93 -3.68
N LEU A 100 -5.04 4.62 -3.38
CA LEU A 100 -4.25 3.70 -4.22
C LEU A 100 -4.76 3.68 -5.65
N GLY A 101 -6.08 3.51 -5.79
CA GLY A 101 -6.77 3.47 -7.08
C GLY A 101 -6.63 4.75 -7.90
N PHE A 102 -6.52 5.89 -7.22
CA PHE A 102 -6.34 7.19 -7.85
C PHE A 102 -4.87 7.49 -8.21
N LEU A 103 -3.94 7.22 -7.30
CA LEU A 103 -2.53 7.58 -7.45
C LEU A 103 -1.82 6.69 -8.48
N LEU A 104 -2.11 5.38 -8.52
CA LEU A 104 -1.49 4.45 -9.46
C LEU A 104 -1.57 4.92 -10.93
N PRO A 105 -2.77 5.17 -11.51
CA PRO A 105 -2.89 5.63 -12.90
C PRO A 105 -2.44 7.09 -13.11
N THR A 106 -2.39 7.90 -12.04
CA THR A 106 -1.88 9.28 -12.05
C THR A 106 -0.38 9.30 -12.31
N ILE A 107 0.37 8.44 -11.60
CA ILE A 107 1.83 8.40 -11.64
C ILE A 107 2.31 7.51 -12.79
N TRP A 108 1.71 6.32 -12.93
CA TRP A 108 2.24 5.27 -13.80
C TRP A 108 1.29 4.92 -14.95
N PRO A 109 1.73 5.07 -16.22
CA PRO A 109 0.87 4.85 -17.38
C PRO A 109 0.28 3.43 -17.49
N GLN A 110 1.00 2.40 -17.02
CA GLN A 110 0.57 1.00 -17.09
C GLN A 110 -0.68 0.70 -16.23
N PHE A 111 -1.01 1.55 -15.26
CA PHE A 111 -2.20 1.42 -14.41
C PHE A 111 -3.40 2.21 -14.93
N ARG A 112 -3.28 2.95 -16.03
CA ARG A 112 -4.40 3.74 -16.60
C ARG A 112 -5.56 2.89 -17.15
N ARG A 113 -5.43 1.56 -17.13
CA ARG A 113 -6.54 0.62 -17.36
C ARG A 113 -7.11 0.16 -16.01
N MET A 114 -8.43 0.16 -15.90
CA MET A 114 -9.14 -0.28 -14.68
C MET A 114 -8.66 -1.65 -14.19
N LYS A 115 -8.54 -2.62 -15.09
CA LYS A 115 -8.06 -3.98 -14.75
C LYS A 115 -6.69 -3.98 -14.09
N SER A 116 -5.73 -3.22 -14.63
CA SER A 116 -4.39 -3.13 -14.05
C SER A 116 -4.42 -2.55 -12.64
N THR A 117 -5.20 -1.49 -12.41
CA THR A 117 -5.36 -0.88 -11.08
C THR A 117 -6.08 -1.81 -10.11
N ALA A 118 -7.14 -2.49 -10.56
CA ALA A 118 -7.88 -3.44 -9.75
C ALA A 118 -7.01 -4.64 -9.33
N TYR A 119 -6.20 -5.20 -10.23
CA TYR A 119 -5.27 -6.28 -9.87
C TYR A 119 -4.17 -5.82 -8.90
N ALA A 120 -3.68 -4.60 -9.04
CA ALA A 120 -2.73 -4.04 -8.07
C ALA A 120 -3.38 -3.83 -6.70
N GLY A 121 -4.61 -3.31 -6.66
CA GLY A 121 -5.38 -3.16 -5.42
C GLY A 121 -5.65 -4.50 -4.75
N PHE A 122 -6.14 -5.48 -5.51
CA PHE A 122 -6.38 -6.84 -5.01
C PHE A 122 -5.09 -7.49 -4.49
N GLY A 123 -4.01 -7.48 -5.28
CA GLY A 123 -2.74 -8.09 -4.88
C GLY A 123 -2.11 -7.41 -3.67
N PHE A 124 -2.21 -6.09 -3.57
CA PHE A 124 -1.74 -5.35 -2.41
C PHE A 124 -2.57 -5.64 -1.16
N SER A 125 -3.90 -5.65 -1.28
CA SER A 125 -4.78 -6.02 -0.16
C SER A 125 -4.53 -7.45 0.30
N LEU A 126 -4.36 -8.39 -0.63
CA LEU A 126 -4.04 -9.78 -0.30
C LEU A 126 -2.70 -9.87 0.45
N ALA A 127 -1.69 -9.09 0.06
CA ALA A 127 -0.42 -9.05 0.78
C ALA A 127 -0.60 -8.54 2.23
N ILE A 128 -1.43 -7.51 2.45
CA ILE A 128 -1.75 -7.00 3.79
C ILE A 128 -2.44 -8.08 4.63
N GLU A 129 -3.51 -8.68 4.11
CA GLU A 129 -4.26 -9.76 4.74
C GLU A 129 -3.36 -10.93 5.14
N LEU A 130 -2.47 -11.37 4.24
CA LEU A 130 -1.51 -12.44 4.53
C LEU A 130 -0.46 -12.02 5.57
N GLY A 131 -0.03 -10.76 5.56
CA GLY A 131 0.93 -10.26 6.54
C GLY A 131 0.35 -10.15 7.96
N GLN A 132 -0.97 -9.95 8.10
CA GLN A 132 -1.66 -9.91 9.39
C GLN A 132 -1.69 -11.26 10.11
N LEU A 133 -1.64 -12.37 9.36
CA LEU A 133 -1.55 -13.72 9.94
C LEU A 133 -0.33 -13.89 10.86
N LEU A 134 0.74 -13.11 10.65
CA LEU A 134 1.96 -13.18 11.47
C LEU A 134 1.80 -12.58 12.88
N ASP A 135 0.83 -11.70 13.11
CA ASP A 135 0.64 -10.97 14.37
C ASP A 135 -0.67 -11.34 15.08
N ASN A 136 -1.18 -12.55 14.85
CA ASN A 136 -2.36 -13.09 15.54
C ASN A 136 -3.64 -12.24 15.30
N ARG A 137 -3.68 -11.48 14.20
CA ARG A 137 -4.84 -10.70 13.73
C ARG A 137 -5.77 -11.57 12.88
N ILE A 138 -7.04 -11.17 12.82
CA ILE A 138 -8.03 -11.83 11.98
C ILE A 138 -7.87 -11.29 10.56
N THR A 139 -7.62 -12.20 9.63
CA THR A 139 -7.65 -11.96 8.19
C THR A 139 -9.08 -12.14 7.71
N ASP A 140 -9.60 -11.17 6.96
CA ASP A 140 -10.99 -11.16 6.51
C ASP A 140 -11.09 -11.05 4.99
N ILE A 141 -11.84 -11.98 4.39
CA ILE A 141 -12.14 -11.94 2.96
C ILE A 141 -12.93 -10.69 2.56
N ASP A 142 -13.74 -10.15 3.48
CA ASP A 142 -14.46 -8.91 3.26
C ASP A 142 -13.51 -7.73 3.11
N ASP A 143 -12.44 -7.67 3.91
CA ASP A 143 -11.46 -6.60 3.85
C ASP A 143 -10.75 -6.63 2.49
N LEU A 144 -10.41 -7.82 1.99
CA LEU A 144 -9.88 -8.02 0.64
C LEU A 144 -10.83 -7.47 -0.46
N PHE A 145 -12.13 -7.78 -0.36
CA PHE A 145 -13.12 -7.31 -1.31
C PHE A 145 -13.33 -5.79 -1.24
N MET A 146 -13.48 -5.24 -0.03
CA MET A 146 -13.75 -3.82 0.20
C MET A 146 -12.56 -2.95 -0.18
N ASN A 147 -11.33 -3.39 0.11
CA ASN A 147 -10.11 -2.73 -0.34
C ASN A 147 -9.99 -2.74 -1.88
N THR A 148 -10.29 -3.88 -2.51
CA THR A 148 -10.29 -3.98 -3.98
C THR A 148 -11.34 -3.05 -4.60
N LEU A 149 -12.53 -2.96 -4.00
CA LEU A 149 -13.57 -2.03 -4.41
C LEU A 149 -13.12 -0.57 -4.24
N GLY A 150 -12.45 -0.24 -3.14
CA GLY A 150 -11.79 1.05 -2.92
C GLY A 150 -10.87 1.43 -4.07
N ALA A 151 -9.98 0.52 -4.47
CA ALA A 151 -9.08 0.76 -5.61
C ALA A 151 -9.83 0.98 -6.94
N ILE A 152 -10.94 0.28 -7.17
CA ILE A 152 -11.79 0.50 -8.36
C ILE A 152 -12.44 1.88 -8.29
N ILE A 153 -13.02 2.27 -7.16
CA ILE A 153 -13.65 3.59 -6.99
C ILE A 153 -12.60 4.71 -7.17
N GLY A 154 -11.41 4.56 -6.59
CA GLY A 154 -10.30 5.48 -6.78
C GLY A 154 -9.90 5.67 -8.24
N TYR A 155 -9.88 4.57 -9.01
CA TYR A 155 -9.64 4.62 -10.45
C TYR A 155 -10.76 5.37 -11.20
N LEU A 156 -12.02 5.16 -10.82
CA LEU A 156 -13.15 5.90 -11.40
C LEU A 156 -13.03 7.40 -11.13
N LEU A 157 -12.63 7.79 -9.91
CA LEU A 157 -12.35 9.19 -9.58
C LEU A 157 -11.22 9.78 -10.44
N TYR A 158 -10.14 9.03 -10.63
CA TYR A 158 -9.07 9.39 -11.56
C TYR A 158 -9.63 9.64 -12.97
N ARG A 159 -10.43 8.71 -13.50
CA ARG A 159 -11.03 8.82 -14.84
C ARG A 159 -11.92 10.04 -14.98
N VAL A 160 -12.79 10.31 -14.00
CA VAL A 160 -13.68 11.47 -14.02
C VAL A 160 -12.87 12.77 -13.99
N LEU A 161 -11.94 12.89 -13.04
CA LEU A 161 -11.12 14.09 -12.88
C LEU A 161 -10.28 14.39 -14.13
N PHE A 162 -9.60 13.38 -14.67
CA PHE A 162 -8.76 13.57 -15.86
C PHE A 162 -9.58 13.82 -17.13
N LYS A 163 -10.75 13.19 -17.28
CA LYS A 163 -11.67 13.50 -18.38
C LYS A 163 -12.20 14.94 -18.33
N MET A 164 -12.39 15.49 -17.12
CA MET A 164 -12.84 16.86 -16.90
C MET A 164 -11.73 17.90 -17.10
N LEU A 165 -10.55 17.67 -16.51
CA LEU A 165 -9.43 18.62 -16.54
C LEU A 165 -8.66 18.62 -17.85
N TYR A 166 -8.64 17.47 -18.53
CA TYR A 166 -7.84 17.24 -19.70
C TYR A 166 -8.73 16.54 -20.73
N ARG A 167 -9.15 17.26 -21.77
CA ARG A 167 -9.53 16.68 -23.08
C ARG A 167 -8.33 15.98 -23.74
N ARG A 168 -7.47 15.35 -22.95
CA ARG A 168 -6.28 14.64 -23.39
C ARG A 168 -6.80 13.35 -23.96
N ASP A 169 -6.76 13.26 -25.29
CA ASP A 169 -6.79 11.98 -25.98
C ASP A 169 -5.97 11.01 -25.14
N GLU A 170 -6.55 9.86 -24.79
CA GLU A 170 -5.85 8.80 -24.09
C GLU A 170 -4.56 8.56 -24.87
N LYS A 171 -3.43 9.15 -24.42
CA LYS A 171 -2.15 8.96 -25.08
C LYS A 171 -1.95 7.45 -25.05
N LYS A 172 -2.05 6.82 -26.22
CA LYS A 172 -1.83 5.39 -26.39
C LYS A 172 -0.61 5.03 -25.58
N PHE A 173 -0.73 3.96 -24.79
CA PHE A 173 0.36 3.41 -24.01
C PHE A 173 1.62 3.41 -24.87
N ASP A 174 2.56 4.30 -24.54
CA ASP A 174 3.76 4.47 -25.33
C ASP A 174 4.64 3.24 -25.07
N ASN A 175 4.79 2.39 -26.07
CA ASN A 175 5.61 1.19 -25.97
C ASN A 175 7.09 1.53 -25.69
N ASN A 176 7.50 2.80 -25.83
CA ASN A 176 8.83 3.28 -25.48
C ASN A 176 9.01 3.69 -24.01
N ILE A 177 8.03 3.45 -23.13
CA ILE A 177 8.23 3.62 -21.67
C ILE A 177 9.40 2.74 -21.23
N SER A 178 10.38 3.35 -20.56
CA SER A 178 11.52 2.61 -20.04
C SER A 178 11.03 1.47 -19.15
N LEU A 179 11.62 0.28 -19.31
CA LEU A 179 11.28 -0.89 -18.46
C LEU A 179 11.34 -0.55 -16.97
N VAL A 180 12.21 0.38 -16.59
CA VAL A 180 12.33 0.81 -15.20
C VAL A 180 11.08 1.53 -14.70
N ILE A 181 10.47 2.45 -15.48
CA ILE A 181 9.19 3.11 -15.10
C ILE A 181 8.03 2.09 -15.08
N LYS A 182 8.07 1.08 -15.96
CA LYS A 182 7.05 0.02 -16.00
C LYS A 182 7.00 -0.81 -14.72
N TYR A 183 8.15 -1.09 -14.12
CA TYR A 183 8.24 -1.88 -12.89
C TYR A 183 8.36 -1.05 -11.62
N GLU A 184 8.54 0.28 -11.74
CA GLU A 184 8.72 1.20 -10.62
C GLU A 184 7.61 1.09 -9.55
N ALA A 185 6.34 1.13 -9.95
CA ALA A 185 5.23 1.05 -8.99
C ALA A 185 5.23 -0.26 -8.20
N ILE A 186 5.46 -1.38 -8.90
CA ILE A 186 5.50 -2.72 -8.30
C ILE A 186 6.69 -2.81 -7.34
N PHE A 187 7.84 -2.27 -7.76
CA PHE A 187 9.01 -2.18 -6.91
C PHE A 187 8.72 -1.41 -5.63
N TYR A 188 8.09 -0.24 -5.70
CA TYR A 188 7.71 0.51 -4.50
C TYR A 188 6.73 -0.26 -3.61
N LEU A 189 5.67 -0.85 -4.18
CA LEU A 189 4.71 -1.65 -3.39
C LEU A 189 5.38 -2.82 -2.67
N VAL A 190 6.25 -3.58 -3.37
CA VAL A 190 6.93 -4.74 -2.79
C VAL A 190 7.98 -4.33 -1.78
N CYS A 191 8.88 -3.40 -2.14
CA CYS A 191 9.98 -3.02 -1.25
C CYS A 191 9.51 -2.26 -0.02
N SER A 192 8.47 -1.43 -0.12
CA SER A 192 7.89 -0.79 1.05
C SER A 192 7.19 -1.79 1.98
N PHE A 193 6.45 -2.75 1.42
CA PHE A 193 5.82 -3.83 2.18
C PHE A 193 6.87 -4.72 2.89
N VAL A 194 7.88 -5.20 2.15
CA VAL A 194 8.97 -6.02 2.70
C VAL A 194 9.79 -5.23 3.73
N GLY A 195 10.08 -3.97 3.45
CA GLY A 195 10.83 -3.12 4.39
C GLY A 195 10.07 -2.90 5.70
N MET A 196 8.76 -2.72 5.62
CA MET A 196 7.88 -2.69 6.77
C MET A 196 7.90 -4.04 7.53
N MET A 197 7.74 -5.17 6.85
CA MET A 197 7.72 -6.48 7.52
C MET A 197 9.05 -6.87 8.19
N LEU A 198 10.19 -6.54 7.58
CA LEU A 198 11.52 -6.96 8.06
C LEU A 198 12.11 -6.01 9.09
N ILE A 199 12.04 -4.70 8.85
CA ILE A 199 12.84 -3.73 9.62
C ILE A 199 12.01 -3.05 10.71
N TYR A 200 10.70 -2.91 10.53
CA TYR A 200 9.88 -2.28 11.57
C TYR A 200 9.91 -3.13 12.84
N TYR A 201 10.56 -2.60 13.88
CA TYR A 201 10.58 -3.24 15.20
C TYR A 201 9.52 -2.57 16.09
N PRO A 202 8.37 -3.22 16.34
CA PRO A 202 7.27 -2.59 17.07
C PRO A 202 7.56 -2.33 18.56
N VAL A 203 8.61 -2.92 19.14
CA VAL A 203 8.85 -2.94 20.60
C VAL A 203 9.18 -1.57 21.19
N LEU A 204 9.70 -0.61 20.41
CA LEU A 204 9.99 0.72 20.95
C LEU A 204 8.72 1.46 21.41
N PHE A 205 7.52 1.03 20.95
CA PHE A 205 6.24 1.70 21.24
C PHE A 205 5.05 0.76 21.56
N ARG A 206 5.16 -0.56 21.37
CA ARG A 206 4.15 -1.51 21.91
C ARG A 206 4.33 -1.56 23.43
N ARG A 207 3.31 -1.13 24.19
CA ARG A 207 3.27 -1.35 25.64
C ARG A 207 3.49 -2.86 25.89
N PRO A 208 4.29 -3.25 26.89
CA PRO A 208 4.42 -4.66 27.24
C PRO A 208 3.02 -5.21 27.54
N LEU A 209 2.70 -6.36 26.95
CA LEU A 209 1.55 -7.17 27.37
C LEU A 209 1.79 -7.52 28.84
N ILE A 210 1.18 -6.74 29.74
CA ILE A 210 0.98 -7.18 31.11
C ILE A 210 -0.03 -8.32 30.98
N LEU A 211 0.45 -9.55 31.16
CA LEU A 211 -0.40 -10.73 31.35
C LEU A 211 -1.36 -10.40 32.50
N GLN A 212 -2.64 -10.19 32.17
CA GLN A 212 -3.77 -10.20 33.09
C GLN A 212 -4.77 -11.23 32.58
#